data_AF-A0A7W7ZW88-F1
#
_entry.id   AF-A0A7W7ZW88-F1
#
_cell.length_a   1.000
_cell.length_b   1.000
_cell.length_c   1.000
_cell.angle_alpha   90.00
_cell.angle_beta   90.00
_cell.angle_gamma   90.00
#
_symmetry.space_group_name_H-M   'P 1'
#
loop_
_entity.id
_entity.type
_entity.pdbx_description
1 polymer ?
#
loop_
_entity_poly.entity_id
_entity_poly.type
_entity_poly.pdbx_seq_one_letter_code
_entity_poly.pdbx_strand_id
1 'polypeptide(L)'
;MRASSLAVALSAAALVVSASAVPARAAVSDAVCFNGQRTATGGGYYKVTAGGCDGHSGTTVTIRFGPAAGDYSCGWTFVWNSQLGAENCTLV
;
A
#
# COMPACT_ATOMS: atom_id res chain seq x y z
N MET A 1 -30.41 -31.19 47.40
CA MET A 1 -29.61 -30.13 46.75
C MET A 1 -28.37 -30.79 46.15
N ARG A 2 -28.29 -30.91 44.82
CA ARG A 2 -27.09 -31.40 44.11
C ARG A 2 -26.88 -30.46 42.94
N ALA A 3 -25.95 -29.52 43.10
CA ALA A 3 -25.50 -28.66 42.02
C ALA A 3 -24.32 -29.35 41.34
N SER A 4 -24.51 -29.74 40.08
CA SER A 4 -23.50 -30.34 39.24
C SER A 4 -22.43 -29.29 38.88
N SER A 5 -21.20 -29.51 39.33
CA SER A 5 -20.04 -28.71 38.93
C SER A 5 -19.53 -29.20 37.58
N LEU A 6 -19.99 -28.58 36.49
CA LEU A 6 -19.46 -28.79 35.14
C LEU A 6 -19.31 -27.43 34.47
N ALA A 7 -18.23 -26.73 34.80
CA ALA A 7 -17.73 -25.65 33.98
C ALA A 7 -16.27 -25.47 34.33
N VAL A 8 -15.38 -25.77 33.39
CA VAL A 8 -14.33 -24.88 32.88
C VAL A 8 -13.53 -25.71 31.90
N ALA A 9 -13.83 -25.57 30.62
CA ALA A 9 -12.86 -25.82 29.58
C ALA A 9 -13.24 -24.98 28.37
N LEU A 10 -12.21 -24.51 27.65
CA LEU A 10 -12.24 -23.91 26.32
C LEU A 10 -12.33 -22.38 26.25
N SER A 11 -11.21 -21.73 26.56
CA SER A 11 -10.89 -20.42 25.98
C SER A 11 -9.40 -20.36 25.63
N ALA A 12 -9.02 -20.91 24.48
CA ALA A 12 -7.65 -20.80 23.95
C ALA A 12 -7.59 -20.72 22.41
N ALA A 13 -8.64 -20.22 21.75
CA ALA A 13 -8.70 -20.13 20.29
C ALA A 13 -9.23 -18.76 19.85
N ALA A 14 -8.42 -17.71 19.97
CA ALA A 14 -8.80 -16.40 19.42
C ALA A 14 -7.63 -15.53 18.91
N LEU A 15 -6.38 -16.03 18.86
CA LEU A 15 -5.21 -15.19 18.59
C LEU A 15 -4.59 -15.31 17.18
N VAL A 16 -5.21 -16.03 16.24
CA VAL A 16 -4.57 -16.29 14.93
C VAL A 16 -5.11 -15.40 13.79
N VAL A 17 -6.13 -14.57 14.03
CA VAL A 17 -6.79 -13.76 12.96
C VAL A 17 -6.23 -12.35 12.88
N SER A 18 -4.93 -12.19 12.65
CA SER A 18 -4.36 -10.87 12.33
C SER A 18 -3.32 -10.87 11.22
N ALA A 19 -3.02 -12.02 10.61
CA ALA A 19 -1.97 -12.14 9.58
C ALA A 19 -2.44 -11.89 8.12
N SER A 20 -3.73 -11.61 7.89
CA SER A 20 -4.26 -11.33 6.55
C SER A 20 -4.90 -9.94 6.46
N ALA A 21 -4.33 -8.96 7.16
CA ALA A 21 -4.64 -7.57 6.86
C ALA A 21 -4.00 -7.24 5.51
N VAL A 22 -4.75 -7.44 4.42
CA VAL A 22 -4.47 -6.79 3.14
C VAL A 22 -4.27 -5.30 3.47
N PRO A 23 -3.15 -4.66 3.08
CA PRO A 23 -2.96 -3.24 3.36
C PRO A 23 -4.21 -2.52 2.89
N ALA A 24 -4.82 -1.74 3.79
CA ALA A 24 -5.98 -0.95 3.44
C ALA A 24 -5.58 -0.08 2.25
N ARG A 25 -6.03 -0.45 1.05
CA ARG A 25 -5.86 0.35 -0.15
C ARG A 25 -6.70 1.58 0.10
N ALA A 26 -6.05 2.66 0.52
CA ALA A 26 -6.71 3.93 0.70
C ALA A 26 -7.29 4.29 -0.67
N ALA A 27 -8.62 4.29 -0.78
CA ALA A 27 -9.37 4.55 -2.01
C ALA A 27 -9.35 6.05 -2.36
N VAL A 28 -8.19 6.67 -2.19
CA VAL A 28 -7.99 8.12 -2.27
C VAL A 28 -7.16 8.43 -3.49
N SER A 29 -7.59 9.53 -4.12
CA SER A 29 -7.19 10.07 -5.42
C SER A 29 -5.77 9.76 -5.86
N ASP A 30 -5.65 9.37 -7.12
CA ASP A 30 -4.39 9.10 -7.80
C ASP A 30 -3.39 10.24 -7.61
N ALA A 31 -2.14 9.90 -7.28
CA ALA A 31 -1.08 10.89 -7.10
C ALA A 31 -0.58 11.34 -8.47
N VAL A 32 -0.66 12.63 -8.76
CA VAL A 32 -0.13 13.21 -9.99
C VAL A 32 1.10 14.03 -9.64
N CYS A 33 2.26 13.58 -10.10
CA CYS A 33 3.56 14.17 -9.81
C CYS A 33 4.17 14.84 -11.03
N PHE A 34 4.86 15.96 -10.80
CA PHE A 34 5.56 16.69 -11.85
C PHE A 34 6.72 15.88 -12.44
N ASN A 35 7.63 15.36 -11.60
CA ASN A 35 8.78 14.57 -12.03
C ASN A 35 9.11 13.45 -11.03
N GLY A 36 9.92 12.49 -11.46
CA GLY A 36 10.37 11.42 -10.58
C GLY A 36 11.46 10.54 -11.15
N GLN A 37 11.80 9.51 -10.37
CA GLN A 37 12.74 8.46 -10.68
C GLN A 37 12.08 7.11 -10.49
N ARG A 38 12.48 6.14 -11.30
CA ARG A 38 12.10 4.74 -11.14
C ARG A 38 13.35 3.87 -11.06
N THR A 39 13.30 2.84 -10.23
CA THR A 39 14.35 1.84 -10.12
C THR A 39 13.70 0.47 -10.27
N ALA A 40 14.19 -0.35 -11.21
CA ALA A 40 13.70 -1.71 -11.37
C ALA A 40 14.05 -2.53 -10.13
N THR A 41 13.05 -3.22 -9.56
CA THR A 41 13.23 -4.11 -8.40
C THR A 41 13.26 -5.58 -8.79
N GLY A 42 12.89 -5.90 -10.04
CA GLY A 42 12.83 -7.25 -10.59
C GLY A 42 11.41 -7.69 -10.94
N GLY A 43 11.25 -8.71 -11.79
CA GLY A 43 9.94 -9.26 -12.12
C GLY A 43 8.97 -8.31 -12.83
N GLY A 44 9.47 -7.25 -13.46
CA GLY A 44 8.65 -6.20 -14.11
C GLY A 44 8.16 -5.11 -13.16
N TYR A 45 8.59 -5.13 -11.90
CA TYR A 45 8.23 -4.14 -10.90
C TYR A 45 9.29 -3.05 -10.74
N TYR A 46 8.84 -1.90 -10.26
CA TYR A 46 9.62 -0.71 -10.00
C TYR A 46 9.36 -0.18 -8.58
N LYS A 47 10.39 0.42 -8.01
CA LYS A 47 10.25 1.43 -6.96
C LYS A 47 10.20 2.79 -7.63
N VAL A 48 9.27 3.63 -7.21
CA VAL A 48 9.06 4.97 -7.79
C VAL A 48 9.17 6.02 -6.69
N THR A 49 9.95 7.06 -6.94
CA THR A 49 9.99 8.27 -6.10
C THR A 49 9.70 9.48 -6.97
N ALA A 50 8.90 10.41 -6.47
CA ALA A 50 8.50 11.58 -7.26
C ALA A 50 8.34 12.83 -6.40
N GLY A 51 8.38 13.99 -7.07
CA GLY A 51 8.26 15.31 -6.45
C GLY A 51 7.27 16.20 -7.20
N GLY A 52 6.81 17.24 -6.50
CA GLY A 52 5.73 18.11 -7.00
C GLY A 52 4.45 17.31 -7.20
N CYS A 53 4.11 16.46 -6.22
CA CYS A 53 2.94 15.62 -6.25
C CYS A 53 1.72 16.34 -5.67
N ASP A 54 0.64 16.32 -6.44
CA ASP A 54 -0.71 16.63 -6.02
C ASP A 54 -1.49 15.33 -5.83
N GLY A 55 -2.43 15.31 -4.89
CA GLY A 55 -3.24 14.12 -4.58
C GLY A 55 -2.84 13.44 -3.29
N HIS A 56 -3.29 12.19 -3.13
CA HIS A 56 -3.16 11.43 -1.89
C HIS A 56 -2.51 10.07 -2.16
N SER A 57 -2.26 9.31 -1.10
CA SER A 57 -1.69 7.96 -1.23
C SER A 57 -2.76 7.01 -1.79
N GLY A 58 -2.68 6.69 -3.09
CA GLY A 58 -3.57 5.77 -3.80
C GLY A 58 -2.83 4.54 -4.37
N THR A 59 -3.44 3.81 -5.30
CA THR A 59 -2.73 2.75 -6.04
C THR A 59 -2.20 3.21 -7.39
N THR A 60 -2.61 4.39 -7.86
CA THR A 60 -2.15 4.91 -9.15
C THR A 60 -1.27 6.12 -8.93
N VAL A 61 -0.19 6.18 -9.71
CA VAL A 61 0.74 7.31 -9.73
C VAL A 61 0.95 7.72 -11.17
N THR A 62 0.76 9.00 -11.48
CA THR A 62 1.10 9.59 -12.77
C THR A 62 2.33 10.47 -12.61
N ILE A 63 3.39 10.21 -13.36
CA ILE A 63 4.56 11.09 -13.45
C ILE A 63 4.53 11.80 -14.80
N ARG A 64 4.50 13.14 -14.79
CA ARG A 64 4.35 13.93 -16.02
C ARG A 64 5.64 14.07 -16.82
N PHE A 65 6.78 14.24 -16.16
CA PHE A 65 8.03 14.59 -16.83
C PHE A 65 9.23 13.75 -16.34
N GLY A 66 10.19 13.56 -17.24
CA GLY A 66 11.47 12.90 -16.97
C GLY A 66 11.51 11.42 -17.37
N PRO A 67 12.61 10.71 -17.04
CA PRO A 67 12.83 9.33 -17.46
C PRO A 67 11.88 8.31 -16.81
N ALA A 68 11.18 8.74 -15.74
CA ALA A 68 10.14 7.97 -15.08
C ALA A 68 8.73 8.44 -15.47
N ALA A 69 8.56 9.26 -16.51
CA ALA A 69 7.24 9.66 -16.97
C ALA A 69 6.39 8.45 -17.38
N GLY A 70 5.10 8.52 -17.06
CA GLY A 70 4.13 7.45 -17.29
C GLY A 70 3.18 7.25 -16.11
N ASP A 71 2.22 6.36 -16.31
CA ASP A 71 1.25 5.94 -15.31
C ASP A 71 1.70 4.61 -14.69
N TYR A 72 1.52 4.50 -13.39
CA TYR A 72 1.95 3.35 -12.60
C TYR A 72 0.80 2.83 -11.77
N SER A 73 0.65 1.51 -11.72
CA SER A 73 -0.13 0.84 -10.68
C SER A 73 0.81 0.29 -9.62
N CYS A 74 0.69 0.76 -8.39
CA CYS A 74 1.55 0.44 -7.27
C CYS A 74 0.82 -0.34 -6.19
N GLY A 75 1.53 -1.31 -5.60
CA GLY A 75 1.02 -2.05 -4.44
C GLY A 75 0.97 -1.19 -3.17
N TRP A 76 1.88 -0.21 -3.06
CA TRP A 76 1.96 0.72 -1.94
C TRP A 76 2.41 2.09 -2.42
N THR A 77 1.80 3.15 -1.88
CA THR A 77 2.22 4.53 -2.08
C THR A 77 2.11 5.31 -0.78
N PHE A 78 2.95 6.33 -0.66
CA PHE A 78 2.90 7.30 0.41
C PHE A 78 3.28 8.67 -0.11
N VAL A 79 2.39 9.65 0.10
CA VAL A 79 2.59 11.05 -0.28
C VAL A 79 2.67 11.92 0.97
N TRP A 80 3.75 12.68 1.12
CA TRP A 80 3.91 13.69 2.18
C TRP A 80 4.76 14.86 1.67
N ASN A 81 4.33 16.11 1.93
CA ASN A 81 5.05 17.33 1.57
C ASN A 81 5.37 17.38 0.07
N SER A 82 4.37 17.01 -0.75
CA SER A 82 4.47 16.92 -2.22
C SER A 82 5.57 15.98 -2.73
N GLN A 83 6.03 15.05 -1.88
CA GLN A 83 6.95 13.97 -2.23
C GLN A 83 6.22 12.64 -2.16
N LEU A 84 6.54 11.76 -3.09
CA LEU A 84 5.98 10.41 -3.20
C LEU A 84 7.10 9.38 -3.00
N GLY A 85 6.81 8.39 -2.17
CA GLY A 85 7.46 7.08 -2.21
C GLY A 85 6.43 6.02 -2.60
N ALA A 86 6.76 5.17 -3.57
CA ALA A 86 5.89 4.10 -4.02
C ALA A 86 6.68 2.83 -4.33
N GLU A 87 6.09 1.68 -4.00
CA GLU A 87 6.71 0.37 -4.06
C GLU A 87 5.84 -0.62 -4.84
N ASN A 88 6.50 -1.62 -5.42
CA ASN A 88 5.85 -2.66 -6.21
C ASN A 88 4.97 -2.07 -7.33
N CYS A 89 5.53 -1.12 -8.08
CA CYS A 89 4.86 -0.42 -9.16
C CYS A 89 5.07 -1.11 -10.51
N THR A 90 4.04 -1.16 -11.34
CA THR A 90 4.11 -1.57 -12.74
C THR A 90 3.68 -0.42 -13.63
N LEU A 91 4.35 -0.23 -14.76
CA LEU A 91 3.82 0.68 -15.79
C LEU A 91 2.50 0.12 -16.32
N VAL A 92 1.53 1.02 -16.54
CA VAL A 92 0.24 0.71 -17.18
C VAL A 92 0.11 1.43 -18.52
#